data_AF-A0A3M1X0L6-F1
#
_entry.id   AF-A0A3M1X0L6-F1
#
_cell.length_a   1.000
_cell.length_b   1.000
_cell.length_c   1.000
_cell.angle_alpha   90.00
_cell.angle_beta   90.00
_cell.angle_gamma   90.00
#
_symmetry.space_group_name_H-M   'P 1'
#
loop_
_entity.id
_entity.type
_entity.pdbx_description
1 polymer ?
#
loop_
_entity_poly.entity_id
_entity_poly.type
_entity_poly.pdbx_seq_one_letter_code
_entity_poly.pdbx_strand_id
1 'polypeptide(L)'
;MSIALALHVLSVVVWVGGMFFAYMCLRPAAVEVLEPPLRLQLWVATFRRFFPFVWAAVILIPAAGYWMIGKFGGFANLPLYVHIMNGLGIVMILIFLHVFFAPYRRLRRAVEAADWPAGGKALAQIRMLVGTNTLIGLATVAIATGGRYLIH
;
A
#
# COMPACT_ATOMS: atom_id res chain seq x y z
N MET A 1 20.52 -14.45 -2.18
CA MET A 1 19.96 -13.75 -0.99
C MET A 1 19.89 -12.24 -1.23
N SER A 2 20.99 -11.59 -1.64
CA SER A 2 21.06 -10.14 -1.89
C SER A 2 19.98 -9.61 -2.85
N ILE A 3 19.74 -10.27 -3.97
CA ILE A 3 18.74 -9.83 -4.96
C ILE A 3 17.32 -9.94 -4.40
N ALA A 4 16.97 -11.03 -3.72
CA ALA A 4 15.64 -11.20 -3.11
C ALA A 4 15.37 -10.13 -2.05
N LEU A 5 16.34 -9.86 -1.18
CA LEU A 5 16.24 -8.80 -0.19
C LEU A 5 16.09 -7.42 -0.84
N ALA A 6 16.91 -7.12 -1.85
CA ALA A 6 16.85 -5.85 -2.58
C ALA A 6 15.47 -5.65 -3.24
N LEU A 7 14.96 -6.66 -3.95
CA LEU A 7 13.63 -6.62 -4.57
C LEU A 7 12.52 -6.45 -3.53
N HIS A 8 12.61 -7.17 -2.41
CA HIS A 8 11.66 -7.07 -1.32
C HIS A 8 11.61 -5.64 -0.76
N VAL A 9 12.77 -5.08 -0.39
CA VAL A 9 12.87 -3.74 0.20
C VAL A 9 12.47 -2.65 -0.80
N LEU A 10 12.92 -2.72 -2.06
CA LEU A 10 12.54 -1.74 -3.08
C LEU A 10 11.02 -1.75 -3.31
N SER A 11 10.39 -2.93 -3.32
CA SER A 11 8.93 -3.04 -3.45
C SER A 11 8.20 -2.41 -2.27
N VAL A 12 8.70 -2.62 -1.05
CA VAL A 12 8.17 -1.97 0.17
C VAL A 12 8.32 -0.45 0.08
N VAL A 13 9.49 0.06 -0.34
CA VAL A 13 9.76 1.49 -0.48
C VAL A 13 8.81 2.13 -1.49
N VAL A 14 8.64 1.54 -2.67
CA VAL A 14 7.74 2.06 -3.71
C VAL A 14 6.29 2.08 -3.21
N TRP A 15 5.83 1.02 -2.57
CA TRP A 15 4.44 0.92 -2.13
C TRP A 15 4.16 1.81 -0.91
N VAL A 16 4.89 1.62 0.19
CA VAL A 16 4.67 2.37 1.44
C VAL A 16 5.02 3.85 1.25
N GLY A 17 6.14 4.15 0.59
CA GLY A 17 6.55 5.52 0.29
C GLY A 17 5.57 6.22 -0.65
N GLY A 18 5.06 5.52 -1.67
CA GLY A 18 4.03 6.06 -2.56
C GLY A 18 2.71 6.36 -1.84
N MET A 19 2.27 5.50 -0.92
CA MET A 19 1.09 5.76 -0.09
C MET A 19 1.29 6.94 0.86
N PHE A 20 2.46 7.03 1.50
CA PHE A 20 2.83 8.17 2.35
C PHE A 20 2.79 9.49 1.57
N PHE A 21 3.46 9.54 0.41
CA PHE A 21 3.45 10.72 -0.46
C PHE A 21 2.03 11.10 -0.89
N ALA A 22 1.23 10.12 -1.31
CA ALA A 22 -0.15 10.34 -1.72
C ALA A 22 -0.98 10.98 -0.59
N TYR A 23 -0.83 10.47 0.64
CA TYR A 23 -1.61 10.93 1.78
C TYR A 23 -1.14 12.28 2.35
N MET A 24 0.18 12.44 2.54
CA MET A 24 0.77 13.58 3.24
C MET A 24 1.11 14.76 2.34
N CYS A 25 1.35 14.53 1.04
CA CYS A 25 1.83 15.57 0.13
C CYS A 25 0.83 15.84 -1.00
N LEU A 26 0.50 14.81 -1.79
CA LEU A 26 -0.35 14.98 -2.97
C LEU A 26 -1.76 15.46 -2.61
N ARG A 27 -2.35 14.86 -1.56
CA ARG A 27 -3.70 15.23 -1.11
C ARG A 27 -3.81 16.70 -0.70
N PRO A 28 -3.04 17.22 0.27
CA PRO A 28 -3.17 18.61 0.67
C PRO A 28 -2.90 19.57 -0.50
N ALA A 29 -1.87 19.30 -1.31
CA ALA A 29 -1.59 20.09 -2.51
C ALA A 29 -2.81 20.13 -3.48
N ALA A 30 -3.44 18.99 -3.73
CA ALA A 30 -4.65 18.94 -4.58
C ALA A 30 -5.85 19.70 -3.98
N VAL A 31 -5.97 19.72 -2.64
CA VAL A 31 -7.02 20.51 -1.97
C VAL A 31 -6.76 22.01 -2.08
N GLU A 32 -5.49 22.41 -2.02
CA GLU A 32 -5.07 23.80 -2.08
C GLU A 32 -5.25 24.40 -3.48
N VAL A 33 -4.83 23.69 -4.53
CA VAL A 33 -4.69 24.29 -5.87
C VAL A 33 -5.77 23.89 -6.89
N LEU A 34 -6.60 22.88 -6.61
CA LEU A 34 -7.60 22.38 -7.56
C LEU A 34 -9.02 22.55 -7.05
N GLU A 35 -9.96 22.74 -7.97
CA GLU A 35 -11.40 22.67 -7.69
C GLU A 35 -11.89 21.23 -7.43
N PRO A 36 -13.03 21.02 -6.75
CA PRO A 36 -13.46 19.69 -6.33
C PRO A 36 -13.56 18.62 -7.44
N PRO A 37 -14.13 18.88 -8.63
CA PRO A 37 -14.18 17.88 -9.70
C PRO A 37 -12.79 17.51 -10.24
N LEU A 38 -11.91 18.49 -10.36
CA LEU A 38 -10.56 18.31 -10.89
C LEU A 38 -9.68 17.48 -9.94
N ARG A 39 -9.92 17.59 -8.62
CA ARG A 39 -9.30 16.69 -7.62
C ARG A 39 -9.65 15.23 -7.88
N LEU A 40 -10.91 14.91 -8.16
CA LEU A 40 -11.35 13.53 -8.41
C LEU A 40 -10.71 12.95 -9.67
N GLN A 41 -10.63 13.77 -10.73
CA GLN A 41 -9.97 13.39 -11.99
C GLN A 41 -8.46 13.15 -11.78
N LEU A 42 -7.78 14.02 -11.03
CA LEU A 42 -6.38 13.84 -10.64
C LEU A 42 -6.20 12.50 -9.92
N TRP A 43 -7.05 12.18 -8.94
CA TRP A 43 -6.93 10.93 -8.19
C TRP A 43 -7.13 9.69 -9.07
N VAL A 44 -8.10 9.69 -9.98
CA VAL A 44 -8.25 8.59 -10.96
C VAL A 44 -6.99 8.44 -11.81
N ALA A 45 -6.43 9.55 -12.29
CA ALA A 45 -5.23 9.56 -13.12
C ALA A 45 -3.96 9.10 -12.36
N THR A 46 -3.85 9.46 -11.08
CA THR A 46 -2.78 9.03 -10.18
C THR A 46 -2.88 7.54 -9.89
N PHE A 47 -4.05 7.05 -9.45
CA PHE A 47 -4.24 5.63 -9.15
C PHE A 47 -4.03 4.74 -10.38
N ARG A 48 -4.45 5.18 -11.57
CA ARG A 48 -4.21 4.46 -12.83
C ARG A 48 -2.71 4.22 -13.07
N ARG A 49 -1.84 5.13 -12.66
CA ARG A 49 -0.38 5.01 -12.82
C ARG A 49 0.27 4.29 -11.64
N PHE A 50 -0.22 4.51 -10.43
CA PHE A 50 0.37 3.94 -9.22
C PHE A 50 0.01 2.47 -9.00
N PHE A 51 -1.23 2.06 -9.27
CA PHE A 51 -1.69 0.71 -8.97
C PHE A 51 -0.96 -0.43 -9.71
N PRO A 52 -0.46 -0.27 -10.95
CA PRO A 52 0.44 -1.26 -11.55
C PRO A 52 1.70 -1.53 -10.72
N PHE A 53 2.32 -0.49 -10.14
CA PHE A 53 3.46 -0.65 -9.24
C PHE A 53 3.07 -1.32 -7.92
N VAL A 54 1.87 -1.01 -7.40
CA VAL A 54 1.35 -1.67 -6.20
C VAL A 54 1.08 -3.15 -6.47
N TRP A 55 0.51 -3.52 -7.61
CA TRP A 55 0.34 -4.91 -8.02
C TRP A 55 1.67 -5.65 -8.11
N ALA A 56 2.70 -5.03 -8.69
CA ALA A 56 4.04 -5.59 -8.69
C ALA A 56 4.56 -5.80 -7.26
N ALA A 57 4.40 -4.83 -6.36
CA ALA A 57 4.80 -4.94 -4.96
C ALA A 57 4.04 -6.04 -4.21
N VAL A 58 2.72 -6.16 -4.41
CA VAL A 58 1.86 -7.21 -3.81
C VAL A 58 2.33 -8.62 -4.17
N ILE A 59 2.96 -8.80 -5.33
CA ILE A 59 3.51 -10.09 -5.77
C ILE A 59 4.97 -10.25 -5.30
N LEU A 60 5.81 -9.25 -5.55
CA LEU A 60 7.25 -9.33 -5.32
C LEU A 60 7.61 -9.42 -3.83
N ILE A 61 6.89 -8.70 -2.95
CA ILE A 61 7.14 -8.71 -1.51
C ILE A 61 6.96 -10.12 -0.93
N PRO A 62 5.79 -10.79 -1.04
CA PRO A 62 5.63 -12.14 -0.51
C PRO A 62 6.48 -13.17 -1.25
N ALA A 63 6.63 -13.07 -2.58
CA ALA A 63 7.48 -14.00 -3.33
C ALA A 63 8.93 -13.96 -2.84
N ALA A 64 9.51 -12.76 -2.69
CA ALA A 64 10.85 -12.59 -2.16
C ALA A 64 10.93 -12.97 -0.67
N GLY A 65 9.91 -12.63 0.13
CA GLY A 65 9.85 -12.97 1.55
C GLY A 65 9.85 -14.49 1.79
N TYR A 66 8.98 -15.22 1.09
CA TYR A 66 8.89 -16.67 1.20
C TYR A 66 10.11 -17.39 0.64
N TRP A 67 10.72 -16.84 -0.43
CA TRP A 67 12.02 -17.32 -0.89
C TRP A 67 13.08 -17.22 0.22
N MET A 68 13.15 -16.07 0.91
CA MET A 68 14.10 -15.87 2.00
C MET A 68 13.82 -16.83 3.17
N ILE A 69 12.56 -16.98 3.57
CA ILE A 69 12.15 -17.91 4.63
C ILE A 69 12.54 -19.36 4.31
N GLY A 70 12.36 -19.81 3.07
CA GLY A 70 12.79 -21.14 2.65
C GLY A 70 14.29 -21.38 2.80
N LYS A 71 15.11 -20.33 2.61
CA LYS A 71 16.56 -20.40 2.84
C LYS A 71 16.96 -20.40 4.33
N PHE A 72 16.10 -19.92 5.22
CA PHE A 72 16.31 -19.95 6.68
C PHE A 72 15.77 -21.23 7.34
N GLY A 73 15.45 -22.28 6.56
CA GLY A 73 14.95 -23.55 7.10
C GLY A 73 13.45 -23.56 7.39
N GLY A 74 12.69 -22.60 6.83
CA GLY A 74 11.23 -22.55 6.92
C GLY A 74 10.70 -21.75 8.11
N PHE A 75 9.36 -21.71 8.22
CA PHE A 75 8.67 -20.86 9.21
C PHE A 75 8.91 -21.27 10.67
N ALA A 76 9.27 -22.52 10.95
CA ALA A 76 9.41 -23.03 12.32
C ALA A 76 10.55 -22.39 13.12
N ASN A 77 11.57 -21.84 12.43
CA ASN A 77 12.77 -21.28 13.05
C ASN A 77 12.83 -19.75 12.95
N LEU A 78 11.74 -19.09 12.57
CA LEU A 78 11.73 -17.64 12.40
C LEU A 78 11.45 -16.94 13.74
N PRO A 79 12.10 -15.80 14.00
CA PRO A 79 11.74 -14.94 15.12
C PRO A 79 10.30 -14.45 15.04
N LEU A 80 9.69 -14.18 16.20
CA LEU A 80 8.29 -13.72 16.30
C LEU A 80 7.99 -12.48 15.44
N TYR A 81 8.93 -11.52 15.36
CA TYR A 81 8.73 -10.30 14.57
C TYR A 81 8.52 -10.59 13.08
N VAL A 82 9.06 -11.69 12.54
CA VAL A 82 8.88 -12.08 11.13
C VAL A 82 7.47 -12.62 10.90
N HIS A 83 6.91 -13.36 11.86
CA HIS A 83 5.51 -13.80 11.81
C HIS A 83 4.54 -12.62 11.86
N ILE A 84 4.80 -11.66 12.76
CA ILE A 84 4.02 -10.43 12.86
C ILE A 84 4.10 -9.64 11.55
N MET A 85 5.32 -9.43 11.01
CA MET A 85 5.54 -8.75 9.73
C MET A 85 4.77 -9.42 8.58
N ASN A 86 4.80 -10.76 8.50
CA ASN A 86 4.05 -11.50 7.49
C ASN A 86 2.53 -11.30 7.65
N GLY A 87 2.01 -11.40 8.88
CA GLY A 87 0.60 -11.17 9.16
C GLY A 87 0.13 -9.77 8.76
N LEU A 88 0.89 -8.74 9.14
CA LEU A 88 0.61 -7.35 8.75
C LEU A 88 0.68 -7.17 7.23
N GLY A 89 1.68 -7.75 6.56
CA GLY A 89 1.79 -7.74 5.10
C GLY A 89 0.57 -8.33 4.40
N ILE A 90 0.03 -9.45 4.90
CA ILE A 90 -1.20 -10.04 4.36
C ILE A 90 -2.39 -9.10 4.55
N VAL A 91 -2.55 -8.49 5.73
CA VAL A 91 -3.61 -7.50 5.98
C VAL A 91 -3.50 -6.34 4.99
N MET A 92 -2.29 -5.83 4.73
CA MET A 92 -2.07 -4.75 3.77
C MET A 92 -2.50 -5.13 2.35
N ILE A 93 -2.19 -6.36 1.92
CA ILE A 93 -2.60 -6.89 0.62
C ILE A 93 -4.14 -6.95 0.54
N LEU A 94 -4.81 -7.45 1.58
CA LEU A 94 -6.28 -7.52 1.62
C LEU A 94 -6.93 -6.14 1.53
N ILE A 95 -6.38 -5.14 2.24
CA ILE A 95 -6.84 -3.75 2.14
C ILE A 95 -6.68 -3.24 0.70
N PHE A 96 -5.54 -3.47 0.06
CA PHE A 96 -5.32 -3.05 -1.32
C PHE A 96 -6.27 -3.73 -2.30
N LEU A 97 -6.47 -5.05 -2.19
CA LEU A 97 -7.42 -5.79 -3.04
C LEU A 97 -8.83 -5.19 -2.91
N HIS A 98 -9.28 -4.92 -1.68
CA HIS A 98 -10.56 -4.26 -1.46
C HIS A 98 -10.60 -2.88 -2.12
N VAL A 99 -9.59 -2.03 -1.91
CA VAL A 99 -9.47 -0.69 -2.51
C VAL A 99 -9.55 -0.74 -4.04
N PHE A 100 -8.82 -1.67 -4.66
CA PHE A 100 -8.74 -1.79 -6.11
C PHE A 100 -10.06 -2.25 -6.74
N PHE A 101 -10.65 -3.32 -6.19
CA PHE A 101 -11.84 -3.94 -6.80
C PHE A 101 -13.15 -3.21 -6.48
N ALA A 102 -13.25 -2.56 -5.31
CA ALA A 102 -14.48 -1.90 -4.89
C ALA A 102 -14.46 -0.36 -5.07
N PRO A 103 -13.87 0.45 -4.17
CA PRO A 103 -14.03 1.89 -4.23
C PRO A 103 -13.28 2.55 -5.38
N TYR A 104 -12.16 2.01 -5.88
CA TYR A 104 -11.51 2.56 -7.08
C TYR A 104 -12.39 2.43 -8.33
N ARG A 105 -13.01 1.26 -8.52
CA ARG A 105 -13.97 1.05 -9.61
C ARG A 105 -15.18 1.99 -9.50
N ARG A 106 -15.68 2.22 -8.29
CA ARG A 106 -16.77 3.18 -8.03
C ARG A 106 -16.35 4.62 -8.34
N LEU A 107 -15.16 5.03 -7.89
CA LEU A 107 -14.59 6.35 -8.16
C LEU A 107 -14.47 6.60 -9.66
N ARG A 108 -13.88 5.65 -10.39
CA ARG A 108 -13.70 5.78 -11.84
C ARG A 108 -15.03 5.95 -12.57
N ARG A 109 -16.02 5.11 -12.26
CA ARG A 109 -17.37 5.21 -12.85
C ARG A 109 -18.05 6.55 -12.53
N ALA A 110 -17.94 7.00 -11.28
CA ALA A 110 -18.54 8.26 -10.86
C ALA A 110 -17.91 9.45 -11.60
N VAL A 111 -16.58 9.46 -11.78
CA VAL A 111 -15.88 10.49 -12.56
C VAL A 111 -16.25 10.44 -14.04
N GLU A 112 -16.35 9.24 -14.63
CA GLU A 112 -16.79 9.06 -16.03
C GLU A 112 -18.22 9.55 -16.26
N ALA A 113 -19.11 9.37 -15.27
CA ALA A 113 -20.50 9.83 -15.30
C ALA A 113 -20.69 11.28 -14.80
N ALA A 114 -19.61 11.99 -14.44
CA ALA A 114 -19.67 13.30 -13.78
C ALA A 114 -20.52 13.34 -12.48
N ASP A 115 -20.70 12.21 -11.80
CA ASP A 115 -21.34 12.10 -10.49
C ASP A 115 -20.33 12.43 -9.38
N TRP A 116 -20.12 13.73 -9.16
CA TRP A 116 -19.16 14.22 -8.17
C TRP A 116 -19.50 13.82 -6.72
N PRO A 117 -20.77 13.82 -6.27
CA PRO A 117 -21.12 13.33 -4.94
C PRO A 117 -20.73 11.86 -4.71
N ALA A 118 -21.01 10.96 -5.66
CA ALA A 118 -20.60 9.57 -5.55
C ALA A 118 -19.07 9.40 -5.61
N GLY A 119 -18.40 10.18 -6.47
CA GLY A 119 -16.95 10.20 -6.58
C GLY A 119 -16.27 10.63 -5.28
N GLY A 120 -16.79 11.67 -4.62
CA GLY A 120 -16.31 12.14 -3.32
C GLY A 120 -16.43 11.07 -2.23
N LYS A 121 -17.57 10.36 -2.15
CA LYS A 121 -17.77 9.24 -1.22
C LYS A 121 -16.79 8.10 -1.46
N ALA A 122 -16.60 7.71 -2.72
CA ALA A 122 -15.66 6.65 -3.09
C ALA A 122 -14.21 7.05 -2.74
N LEU A 123 -13.79 8.28 -3.05
CA LEU A 123 -12.46 8.77 -2.69
C LEU A 123 -12.25 8.85 -1.17
N ALA A 124 -13.26 9.25 -0.40
CA ALA A 124 -13.18 9.28 1.05
C ALA A 124 -12.95 7.88 1.64
N GLN A 125 -13.61 6.85 1.09
CA GLN A 125 -13.38 5.47 1.47
C GLN A 125 -11.95 5.02 1.13
N ILE A 126 -11.45 5.32 -0.08
CA ILE A 126 -10.06 5.03 -0.47
C ILE A 126 -9.09 5.70 0.50
N ARG A 127 -9.32 6.97 0.85
CA ARG A 127 -8.47 7.72 1.78
C ARG A 127 -8.35 7.03 3.13
N MET A 128 -9.47 6.59 3.72
CA MET A 128 -9.43 5.89 5.01
C MET A 128 -8.62 4.60 4.92
N LEU A 129 -8.89 3.78 3.90
CA LEU A 129 -8.21 2.50 3.71
C LEU A 129 -6.71 2.68 3.43
N VAL A 130 -6.32 3.62 2.55
CA VAL A 130 -4.92 3.92 2.25
C VAL A 130 -4.22 4.53 3.46
N GLY A 131 -4.88 5.39 4.24
CA GLY A 131 -4.33 5.93 5.49
C GLY A 131 -4.03 4.83 6.50
N THR A 132 -5.01 3.93 6.75
CA THR A 132 -4.81 2.75 7.60
C THR A 132 -3.68 1.86 7.07
N ASN A 133 -3.65 1.60 5.76
CA ASN A 133 -2.62 0.79 5.13
C ASN A 133 -1.22 1.40 5.25
N THR A 134 -1.13 2.74 5.18
CA THR A 134 0.13 3.48 5.37
C THR A 134 0.65 3.31 6.79
N LEU A 135 -0.22 3.45 7.79
CA LEU A 135 0.16 3.24 9.20
C LEU A 135 0.64 1.82 9.45
N ILE A 136 -0.07 0.82 8.93
CA ILE A 136 0.35 -0.59 9.01
C ILE A 136 1.71 -0.78 8.33
N GLY A 137 1.91 -0.21 7.14
CA GLY A 137 3.18 -0.30 6.42
C GLY A 137 4.35 0.31 7.20
N LEU A 138 4.18 1.50 7.77
CA LEU A 138 5.19 2.15 8.59
C LEU A 138 5.50 1.35 9.87
N ALA A 139 4.47 0.86 10.55
CA ALA A 139 4.65 -0.01 11.73
C ALA A 139 5.38 -1.31 11.35
N THR A 140 5.03 -1.91 10.22
CA THR A 140 5.69 -3.12 9.70
C THR A 140 7.17 -2.88 9.43
N VAL A 141 7.53 -1.75 8.82
CA VAL A 141 8.94 -1.35 8.60
C VAL A 141 9.68 -1.14 9.93
N ALA A 142 9.05 -0.51 10.92
CA ALA A 142 9.63 -0.31 12.25
C ALA A 142 9.85 -1.65 12.98
N ILE A 143 8.89 -2.58 12.90
CA ILE A 143 9.01 -3.94 13.48
C ILE A 143 10.10 -4.73 12.77
N ALA A 144 10.19 -4.66 11.45
CA ALA A 144 11.19 -5.40 10.68
C ALA A 144 12.62 -4.92 10.96
N THR A 145 12.81 -3.61 11.15
CA THR A 145 14.15 -3.02 11.37
C THR A 145 14.53 -2.98 12.85
N GLY A 146 13.61 -2.60 13.74
CA GLY A 146 13.82 -2.49 15.18
C GLY A 146 13.61 -3.82 15.93
N GLY A 147 12.69 -4.67 15.48
CA GLY A 147 12.38 -5.95 16.12
C GLY A 147 13.59 -6.88 16.21
N ARG A 148 14.51 -6.82 15.25
CA ARG A 148 15.80 -7.51 15.29
C ARG A 148 16.60 -7.22 16.57
N TYR A 149 16.43 -6.05 17.17
CA TYR A 149 17.17 -5.60 18.36
C TYR A 149 16.33 -5.62 19.65
N LEU A 150 15.00 -5.71 19.52
CA LEU A 150 14.06 -5.47 20.63
C LEU A 150 13.15 -6.66 20.95
N ILE A 151 12.98 -7.62 20.03
CA ILE A 151 12.02 -8.71 20.14
C ILE A 151 12.75 -10.01 19.75
N HIS A 152 13.17 -10.78 20.76
CA HIS A 152 13.76 -12.11 20.60
C HIS A 152 12.69 -13.20 20.57
#